data_AF-K9ZGW0-F1
#
_entry.id   AF-K9ZGW0-F1
#
_cell.length_a   1.000
_cell.length_b   1.000
_cell.length_c   1.000
_cell.angle_alpha   90.00
_cell.angle_beta   90.00
_cell.angle_gamma   90.00
#
_symmetry.space_group_name_H-M   'P 1'
#
loop_
_entity.id
_entity.type
_entity.pdbx_description
1 polymer ?
#
loop_
_entity_poly.entity_id
_entity_poly.type
_entity_poly.pdbx_seq_one_letter_code
_entity_poly.pdbx_strand_id
1 'polypeptide(L)'
;MNTVQISDRITLIQNKLFEQAHTQPLELKFLAIAMNKQGIKGEKLYSHPEIITLPTQGCEYLLSFNAHQKSILSAAFLANFYKFVANSESQTLISNVSVAEKIFVPYSDEYMILHQETSEELDHIWSFRTLHSMVCRETGCPDLFDEPGFFFGNFRAIPQSDWQSLNTCFSFDNDRSETLSLLLKGKNHLKKIVEKLQNQDSNSIYRTLQFIVGDAVRMLPADKVQENGLGSLWLLYRYVANVELKQAEAYLFDSPESFEYEPLAMEMNQAHLTDEARHYTTSFDLGMELYRKAPPEAQFFIRYCLQKVVEDYIQAAFATYLEKLDKSQQGFVFTDVRIGLNALRMTLHHPELSDKQVNINELIHSWQNISQYWRKVIGTIEQKTWRYKSQQIHRLIQQLELDLNKNKLGNHYQRYQDCLETEELKRFIEVA
;
A
#
# COMPACT_ATOMS: atom_id res chain seq x y z
N MET A 1 -15.92 29.66 -11.33
CA MET A 1 -14.94 28.58 -11.08
C MET A 1 -14.42 28.15 -12.44
N ASN A 2 -13.11 28.23 -12.69
CA ASN A 2 -12.52 27.63 -13.88
C ASN A 2 -12.33 26.14 -13.57
N THR A 3 -13.35 25.34 -13.87
CA THR A 3 -13.31 23.90 -13.69
C THR A 3 -12.41 23.29 -14.75
N VAL A 4 -11.53 22.38 -14.33
CA VAL A 4 -10.60 21.70 -15.25
C VAL A 4 -11.40 20.64 -16.00
N GLN A 5 -11.78 20.92 -17.23
CA GLN A 5 -12.31 19.89 -18.14
C GLN A 5 -11.15 18.99 -18.56
N ILE A 6 -11.29 17.68 -18.36
CA ILE A 6 -10.27 16.69 -18.67
C ILE A 6 -10.48 16.13 -20.07
N SER A 7 -9.44 15.55 -20.63
CA SER A 7 -9.47 14.93 -21.95
C SER A 7 -10.54 13.84 -22.03
N ASP A 8 -11.39 13.89 -23.07
CA ASP A 8 -12.41 12.88 -23.38
C ASP A 8 -11.84 11.44 -23.43
N ARG A 9 -10.53 11.30 -23.65
CA ARG A 9 -9.84 10.01 -23.65
C ARG A 9 -9.88 9.32 -22.29
N ILE A 10 -9.74 10.06 -21.18
CA ILE A 10 -9.76 9.47 -19.82
C ILE A 10 -11.16 8.99 -19.50
N THR A 11 -12.18 9.81 -19.80
CA THR A 11 -13.59 9.43 -19.73
C THR A 11 -13.86 8.16 -20.54
N LEU A 12 -13.31 8.04 -21.76
CA LEU A 12 -13.54 6.86 -22.60
C LEU A 12 -12.84 5.59 -22.08
N ILE A 13 -11.68 5.72 -21.42
CA ILE A 13 -11.01 4.60 -20.73
C ILE A 13 -11.81 4.19 -19.50
N GLN A 14 -12.26 5.16 -18.72
CA GLN A 14 -13.03 4.94 -17.50
C GLN A 14 -14.40 4.34 -17.81
N ASN A 15 -15.13 4.85 -18.80
CA ASN A 15 -16.39 4.27 -19.23
C ASN A 15 -16.23 2.82 -19.71
N LYS A 16 -15.15 2.50 -20.43
CA LYS A 16 -14.87 1.10 -20.79
C LYS A 16 -14.60 0.21 -19.58
N LEU A 17 -13.81 0.71 -18.62
CA LEU A 17 -13.54 -0.02 -17.37
C LEU A 17 -14.80 -0.16 -16.50
N PHE A 18 -15.66 0.84 -16.53
CA PHE A 18 -16.93 0.90 -15.82
C PHE A 18 -17.97 -0.07 -16.40
N GLU A 19 -18.14 -0.05 -17.72
CA GLU A 19 -18.98 -0.99 -18.47
C GLU A 19 -18.53 -2.44 -18.19
N GLN A 20 -17.22 -2.70 -18.17
CA GLN A 20 -16.67 -4.01 -17.82
C GLN A 20 -17.02 -4.41 -16.38
N ALA A 21 -16.88 -3.51 -15.40
CA ALA A 21 -17.19 -3.77 -14.00
C ALA A 21 -18.68 -4.10 -13.76
N HIS A 22 -19.59 -3.47 -14.49
CA HIS A 22 -21.05 -3.68 -14.33
C HIS A 22 -21.56 -4.92 -15.04
N THR A 23 -20.75 -5.60 -15.87
CA THR A 23 -21.17 -6.87 -16.48
C THR A 23 -21.22 -8.02 -15.47
N GLN A 24 -20.47 -7.93 -14.36
CA GLN A 24 -20.53 -8.86 -13.22
C GLN A 24 -20.11 -8.15 -11.91
N PRO A 25 -20.98 -7.32 -11.30
CA PRO A 25 -20.66 -6.76 -9.99
C PRO A 25 -20.62 -7.90 -8.95
N LEU A 26 -19.42 -8.30 -8.56
CA LEU A 26 -19.21 -9.14 -7.38
C LEU A 26 -19.14 -8.20 -6.18
N GLU A 27 -20.27 -7.91 -5.55
CA GLU A 27 -20.27 -7.15 -4.30
C GLU A 27 -19.48 -7.93 -3.23
N LEU A 28 -18.35 -7.39 -2.77
CA LEU A 28 -17.43 -8.05 -1.84
C LEU A 28 -18.17 -8.42 -0.53
N LYS A 29 -19.18 -7.62 -0.15
CA LYS A 29 -20.05 -7.87 0.99
C LYS A 29 -20.60 -9.28 1.07
N PHE A 30 -21.13 -9.82 -0.03
CA PHE A 30 -21.73 -11.15 -0.03
C PHE A 30 -20.67 -12.26 0.13
N LEU A 31 -19.53 -12.08 -0.51
CA LEU A 31 -18.38 -12.99 -0.40
C LEU A 31 -17.85 -13.01 1.04
N ALA A 32 -17.68 -11.83 1.67
CA ALA A 32 -17.24 -11.72 3.06
C ALA A 32 -18.23 -12.36 4.05
N ILE A 33 -19.55 -12.21 3.83
CA ILE A 33 -20.57 -12.90 4.64
C ILE A 33 -20.45 -14.42 4.49
N ALA A 34 -20.27 -14.91 3.26
CA ALA A 34 -20.12 -16.33 2.99
C ALA A 34 -18.86 -16.90 3.66
N MET A 35 -17.71 -16.24 3.49
CA MET A 35 -16.46 -16.61 4.16
C MET A 35 -16.62 -16.63 5.67
N ASN A 36 -17.19 -15.56 6.25
CA ASN A 36 -17.38 -15.46 7.69
C ASN A 36 -18.25 -16.59 8.28
N LYS A 37 -19.28 -17.04 7.54
CA LYS A 37 -20.10 -18.20 7.92
C LYS A 37 -19.35 -19.52 7.76
N GLN A 38 -18.50 -19.62 6.73
CA GLN A 38 -17.71 -20.81 6.47
C GLN A 38 -16.66 -21.04 7.57
N GLY A 39 -15.98 -19.98 7.99
CA GLY A 39 -14.81 -20.05 8.88
C GLY A 39 -13.59 -20.63 8.16
N ILE A 40 -12.50 -20.84 8.92
CA ILE A 40 -11.30 -21.49 8.40
C ILE A 40 -11.53 -23.01 8.42
N LYS A 41 -11.63 -23.63 7.24
CA LYS A 41 -11.90 -25.07 7.11
C LYS A 41 -10.97 -25.75 6.12
N GLY A 42 -10.58 -26.98 6.47
CA GLY A 42 -9.81 -27.85 5.59
C GLY A 42 -8.37 -27.36 5.38
N GLU A 43 -7.74 -27.84 4.31
CA GLU A 43 -6.31 -27.65 4.05
C GLU A 43 -6.04 -26.59 2.97
N LYS A 44 -7.10 -25.94 2.46
CA LYS A 44 -7.00 -24.96 1.38
C LYS A 44 -6.35 -23.67 1.86
N LEU A 45 -5.52 -23.08 1.01
CA LEU A 45 -4.80 -21.86 1.32
C LEU A 45 -5.63 -20.60 1.00
N TYR A 46 -5.49 -19.58 1.82
CA TYR A 46 -6.13 -18.27 1.64
C TYR A 46 -5.19 -17.24 1.02
N SER A 47 -3.92 -17.60 0.82
CA SER A 47 -2.90 -16.82 0.14
C SER A 47 -1.72 -17.71 -0.25
N HIS A 48 -0.92 -17.28 -1.22
CA HIS A 48 0.30 -17.95 -1.64
C HIS A 48 1.34 -17.96 -0.50
N PRO A 49 1.97 -19.09 -0.14
CA PRO A 49 2.90 -19.14 1.00
C PRO A 49 4.11 -18.20 0.87
N GLU A 50 4.65 -18.02 -0.35
CA GLU A 50 5.78 -17.09 -0.58
C GLU A 50 5.39 -15.60 -0.49
N ILE A 51 4.11 -15.23 -0.50
CA ILE A 51 3.69 -13.83 -0.30
C ILE A 51 3.64 -13.44 1.18
N ILE A 52 3.55 -14.44 2.05
CA ILE A 52 3.64 -14.25 3.49
C ILE A 52 5.08 -13.88 3.79
N THR A 53 5.31 -12.62 4.14
CA THR A 53 6.60 -12.03 4.51
C THR A 53 7.12 -12.62 5.82
N LEU A 54 7.53 -13.89 5.72
CA LEU A 54 8.14 -14.73 6.72
C LEU A 54 9.18 -15.61 5.99
N PRO A 55 10.25 -16.08 6.65
CA PRO A 55 11.29 -16.86 5.99
C PRO A 55 10.86 -18.33 5.85
N THR A 56 9.71 -18.58 5.24
CA THR A 56 9.05 -19.89 5.16
C THR A 56 9.92 -20.96 4.50
N GLN A 57 10.82 -20.58 3.59
CA GLN A 57 11.72 -21.51 2.89
C GLN A 57 13.04 -21.78 3.62
N GLY A 58 13.42 -20.92 4.56
CA GLY A 58 14.68 -21.02 5.33
C GLY A 58 14.48 -21.39 6.80
N CYS A 59 13.23 -21.56 7.26
CA CYS A 59 12.90 -21.81 8.65
C CYS A 59 12.27 -23.18 8.85
N GLU A 60 13.03 -24.11 9.46
CA GLU A 60 12.56 -25.47 9.79
C GLU A 60 11.26 -25.47 10.61
N TYR A 61 11.13 -24.52 11.54
CA TYR A 61 9.93 -24.38 12.37
C TYR A 61 8.68 -24.10 11.52
N LEU A 62 8.73 -23.13 10.60
CA LEU A 62 7.61 -22.81 9.70
C LEU A 62 7.36 -23.94 8.68
N LEU A 63 8.42 -24.61 8.22
CA LEU A 63 8.30 -25.79 7.35
C LEU A 63 7.61 -26.97 8.04
N SER A 64 7.71 -27.06 9.37
CA SER A 64 7.10 -28.13 10.17
C SER A 64 5.58 -28.05 10.28
N PHE A 65 4.95 -26.98 9.78
CA PHE A 65 3.50 -26.83 9.81
C PHE A 65 2.84 -27.82 8.83
N ASN A 66 1.82 -28.52 9.32
CA ASN A 66 0.99 -29.38 8.47
C ASN A 66 0.11 -28.53 7.52
N ALA A 67 -0.63 -29.19 6.62
CA ALA A 67 -1.43 -28.49 5.61
C ALA A 67 -2.53 -27.59 6.22
N HIS A 68 -3.23 -28.06 7.26
CA HIS A 68 -4.24 -27.26 7.96
C HIS A 68 -3.61 -26.07 8.73
N GLN A 69 -2.47 -26.26 9.38
CA GLN A 69 -1.73 -25.19 10.06
C GLN A 69 -1.26 -24.10 9.07
N LYS A 70 -0.86 -24.49 7.84
CA LYS A 70 -0.55 -23.56 6.74
C LYS A 70 -1.80 -22.83 6.25
N SER A 71 -2.94 -23.52 6.17
CA SER A 71 -4.24 -22.88 5.86
C SER A 71 -4.56 -21.77 6.87
N ILE A 72 -4.46 -22.06 8.18
CA ILE A 72 -4.69 -21.07 9.25
C ILE A 72 -3.72 -19.89 9.13
N LEU A 73 -2.42 -20.15 8.89
CA LEU A 73 -1.43 -19.09 8.69
C LEU A 73 -1.76 -18.19 7.50
N SER A 74 -2.14 -18.80 6.37
CA SER A 74 -2.54 -18.05 5.17
C SER A 74 -3.82 -17.24 5.39
N ALA A 75 -4.80 -17.75 6.15
CA ALA A 75 -6.02 -17.04 6.49
C ALA A 75 -5.72 -15.84 7.42
N ALA A 76 -4.85 -16.05 8.42
CA ALA A 76 -4.39 -14.98 9.29
C ALA A 76 -3.61 -13.90 8.54
N PHE A 77 -2.80 -14.29 7.55
CA PHE A 77 -2.11 -13.36 6.68
C PHE A 77 -3.10 -12.55 5.84
N LEU A 78 -4.03 -13.21 5.15
CA LEU A 78 -5.05 -12.55 4.33
C LEU A 78 -5.86 -11.52 5.15
N ALA A 79 -6.28 -11.89 6.37
CA ALA A 79 -6.99 -10.98 7.26
C ALA A 79 -6.15 -9.77 7.70
N ASN A 80 -4.86 -9.96 8.02
CA ASN A 80 -3.98 -8.84 8.38
C ASN A 80 -3.64 -7.95 7.18
N PHE A 81 -3.47 -8.55 6.00
CA PHE A 81 -3.29 -7.82 4.75
C PHE A 81 -4.50 -6.94 4.47
N TYR A 82 -5.70 -7.50 4.44
CA TYR A 82 -6.91 -6.72 4.15
C TYR A 82 -7.33 -5.77 5.29
N LYS A 83 -6.98 -6.07 6.54
CA LYS A 83 -7.04 -5.09 7.63
C LYS A 83 -6.18 -3.86 7.32
N PHE A 84 -4.94 -4.06 6.86
CA PHE A 84 -4.08 -2.95 6.47
C PHE A 84 -4.66 -2.16 5.28
N VAL A 85 -5.18 -2.86 4.27
CA VAL A 85 -5.85 -2.24 3.11
C VAL A 85 -7.04 -1.39 3.56
N ALA A 86 -7.98 -1.91 4.35
CA ALA A 86 -9.14 -1.15 4.84
C ALA A 86 -8.75 0.14 5.60
N ASN A 87 -7.69 0.05 6.39
CA ASN A 87 -7.17 1.20 7.14
C ASN A 87 -6.55 2.27 6.20
N SER A 88 -5.96 1.84 5.07
CA SER A 88 -5.49 2.71 3.99
C SER A 88 -6.67 3.38 3.27
N GLU A 89 -7.66 2.60 2.84
CA GLU A 89 -8.87 3.06 2.15
C GLU A 89 -9.67 4.08 2.96
N SER A 90 -9.73 3.90 4.28
CA SER A 90 -10.41 4.85 5.19
C SER A 90 -9.87 6.28 5.09
N GLN A 91 -8.58 6.44 4.78
CA GLN A 91 -7.98 7.76 4.52
C GLN A 91 -8.29 8.25 3.10
N THR A 92 -8.26 7.35 2.12
CA THR A 92 -8.62 7.62 0.72
C THR A 92 -10.01 8.23 0.59
N LEU A 93 -10.99 7.75 1.35
CA LEU A 93 -12.37 8.25 1.35
C LEU A 93 -12.43 9.78 1.46
N ILE A 94 -11.71 10.33 2.43
CA ILE A 94 -11.75 11.73 2.77
C ILE A 94 -11.12 12.58 1.66
N SER A 95 -9.95 12.14 1.17
CA SER A 95 -9.21 12.86 0.14
C SER A 95 -9.91 12.77 -1.22
N ASN A 96 -10.49 11.63 -1.59
CA ASN A 96 -11.22 11.46 -2.84
C ASN A 96 -12.41 12.42 -2.93
N VAL A 97 -13.26 12.46 -1.91
CA VAL A 97 -14.41 13.39 -1.87
C VAL A 97 -13.94 14.84 -1.94
N SER A 98 -12.94 15.19 -1.12
CA SER A 98 -12.42 16.57 -1.06
C SER A 98 -11.80 17.04 -2.37
N VAL A 99 -11.08 16.16 -3.06
CA VAL A 99 -10.48 16.45 -4.37
C VAL A 99 -11.57 16.54 -5.45
N ALA A 100 -12.53 15.61 -5.46
CA ALA A 100 -13.63 15.63 -6.42
C ALA A 100 -14.40 16.94 -6.37
N GLU A 101 -14.83 17.36 -5.18
CA GLU A 101 -15.62 18.58 -4.96
C GLU A 101 -14.87 19.87 -5.28
N LYS A 102 -13.54 19.88 -5.13
CA LYS A 102 -12.74 21.11 -5.25
C LYS A 102 -12.08 21.30 -6.60
N ILE A 103 -11.97 20.24 -7.40
CA ILE A 103 -11.26 20.30 -8.68
C ILE A 103 -12.22 20.15 -9.87
N PHE A 104 -13.23 19.31 -9.73
CA PHE A 104 -14.14 18.98 -10.84
C PHE A 104 -15.46 19.71 -10.75
N VAL A 105 -16.15 19.81 -11.89
CA VAL A 105 -17.53 20.29 -11.90
C VAL A 105 -18.38 19.25 -11.15
N PRO A 106 -19.28 19.65 -10.25
CA PRO A 106 -20.23 18.71 -9.67
C PRO A 106 -20.94 17.89 -10.75
N TYR A 107 -20.95 16.57 -10.59
CA TYR A 107 -21.54 15.60 -11.52
C TYR A 107 -20.88 15.49 -12.91
N SER A 108 -19.67 16.03 -13.13
CA SER A 108 -18.89 15.62 -14.31
C SER A 108 -18.43 14.18 -14.19
N ASP A 109 -17.98 13.58 -15.30
CA ASP A 109 -17.53 12.19 -15.30
C ASP A 109 -16.39 11.97 -14.29
N GLU A 110 -15.45 12.90 -14.18
CA GLU A 110 -14.29 12.79 -13.27
C GLU A 110 -14.68 12.98 -11.81
N TYR A 111 -15.69 13.82 -11.55
CA TYR A 111 -16.33 13.91 -10.25
C TYR A 111 -16.98 12.57 -9.88
N MET A 112 -17.76 12.00 -10.80
CA MET A 112 -18.50 10.75 -10.58
C MET A 112 -17.57 9.55 -10.43
N ILE A 113 -16.44 9.51 -11.14
CA ILE A 113 -15.41 8.47 -10.99
C ILE A 113 -14.91 8.46 -9.55
N LEU A 114 -14.36 9.57 -9.03
CA LEU A 114 -13.83 9.58 -7.66
C LEU A 114 -14.90 9.35 -6.60
N HIS A 115 -16.12 9.84 -6.82
CA HIS A 115 -17.24 9.61 -5.92
C HIS A 115 -17.66 8.14 -5.90
N GLN A 116 -17.67 7.46 -7.05
CA GLN A 116 -17.94 6.03 -7.11
C GLN A 116 -16.84 5.22 -6.44
N GLU A 117 -15.58 5.52 -6.73
CA GLU A 117 -14.46 4.84 -6.08
C GLU A 117 -14.61 4.97 -4.55
N THR A 118 -14.96 6.14 -4.00
CA THR A 118 -15.27 6.29 -2.56
C THR A 118 -16.37 5.33 -2.07
N SER A 119 -17.39 5.03 -2.87
CA SER A 119 -18.43 4.06 -2.51
C SER A 119 -17.92 2.62 -2.52
N GLU A 120 -17.07 2.28 -3.49
CA GLU A 120 -16.42 0.95 -3.59
C GLU A 120 -15.52 0.72 -2.36
N GLU A 121 -14.70 1.70 -1.99
CA GLU A 121 -13.84 1.66 -0.80
C GLU A 121 -14.63 1.42 0.51
N LEU A 122 -15.87 1.93 0.63
CA LEU A 122 -16.73 1.65 1.79
C LEU A 122 -17.19 0.18 1.83
N ASP A 123 -17.39 -0.45 0.67
CA ASP A 123 -17.71 -1.87 0.57
C ASP A 123 -16.51 -2.75 0.95
N HIS A 124 -15.33 -2.35 0.47
CA HIS A 124 -14.05 -2.99 0.78
C HIS A 124 -13.80 -3.01 2.29
N ILE A 125 -13.81 -1.83 2.94
CA ILE A 125 -13.57 -1.70 4.39
C ILE A 125 -14.50 -2.60 5.21
N TRP A 126 -15.80 -2.63 4.86
CA TRP A 126 -16.77 -3.47 5.56
C TRP A 126 -16.46 -4.97 5.39
N SER A 127 -16.11 -5.37 4.17
CA SER A 127 -15.83 -6.75 3.79
C SER A 127 -14.55 -7.26 4.49
N PHE A 128 -13.51 -6.44 4.50
CA PHE A 128 -12.25 -6.73 5.18
C PHE A 128 -12.38 -6.79 6.69
N ARG A 129 -13.19 -5.92 7.29
CA ARG A 129 -13.54 -5.99 8.71
C ARG A 129 -14.26 -7.28 9.08
N THR A 130 -15.14 -7.74 8.19
CA THR A 130 -15.86 -9.01 8.36
C THR A 130 -14.91 -10.21 8.29
N LEU A 131 -13.98 -10.21 7.33
CA LEU A 131 -12.95 -11.25 7.21
C LEU A 131 -12.02 -11.28 8.44
N HIS A 132 -11.55 -10.12 8.90
CA HIS A 132 -10.70 -10.04 10.09
C HIS A 132 -11.41 -10.54 11.35
N SER A 133 -12.68 -10.15 11.53
CA SER A 133 -13.51 -10.61 12.65
C SER A 133 -13.70 -12.13 12.65
N MET A 134 -13.85 -12.73 11.46
CA MET A 134 -13.89 -14.19 11.30
C MET A 134 -12.59 -14.81 11.83
N VAL A 135 -11.43 -14.37 11.36
CA VAL A 135 -10.14 -14.95 11.78
C VAL A 135 -9.89 -14.76 13.28
N CYS A 136 -10.21 -13.59 13.86
CA CYS A 136 -10.11 -13.39 15.31
C CYS A 136 -10.96 -14.40 16.10
N ARG A 137 -12.19 -14.67 15.63
CA ARG A 137 -13.07 -15.66 16.25
C ARG A 137 -12.49 -17.07 16.17
N GLU A 138 -12.03 -17.49 15.00
CA GLU A 138 -11.51 -18.85 14.78
C GLU A 138 -10.17 -19.08 15.50
N THR A 139 -9.29 -18.07 15.52
CA THR A 139 -7.99 -18.16 16.20
C THR A 139 -8.06 -17.92 17.70
N GLY A 140 -9.15 -17.31 18.20
CA GLY A 140 -9.25 -16.88 19.60
C GLY A 140 -8.30 -15.72 19.96
N CYS A 141 -7.66 -15.07 18.98
CA CYS A 141 -6.75 -13.96 19.20
C CYS A 141 -7.53 -12.64 19.29
N PRO A 142 -7.53 -11.95 20.45
CA PRO A 142 -8.15 -10.63 20.58
C PRO A 142 -7.26 -9.58 19.89
N ASP A 143 -7.58 -9.26 18.63
CA ASP A 143 -6.90 -8.23 17.86
C ASP A 143 -7.88 -7.11 17.48
N LEU A 144 -7.42 -5.85 17.54
CA LEU A 144 -8.23 -4.69 17.19
C LEU A 144 -8.17 -4.45 15.69
N PHE A 145 -9.32 -4.26 15.02
CA PHE A 145 -9.33 -4.00 13.58
C PHE A 145 -8.76 -2.62 13.21
N ASP A 146 -9.19 -1.58 13.94
CA ASP A 146 -8.77 -0.21 13.67
C ASP A 146 -7.34 0.00 14.19
N GLU A 147 -6.44 0.36 13.29
CA GLU A 147 -5.07 0.74 13.59
C GLU A 147 -4.83 2.15 13.05
N PRO A 148 -3.76 2.86 13.47
CA PRO A 148 -3.33 4.05 12.76
C PRO A 148 -3.24 3.74 11.27
N GLY A 149 -4.18 4.28 10.50
CA GLY A 149 -4.33 3.96 9.09
C GLY A 149 -3.18 4.55 8.32
N PHE A 150 -2.21 3.71 8.01
CA PHE A 150 -1.13 4.06 7.13
C PHE A 150 -1.51 3.65 5.73
N PHE A 151 -1.86 4.62 4.89
CA PHE A 151 -1.76 4.47 3.45
C PHE A 151 -0.28 4.27 3.00
N PHE A 152 0.67 4.17 3.96
CA PHE A 152 2.09 4.41 3.74
C PHE A 152 3.06 3.42 4.35
N GLY A 153 2.53 2.37 4.96
CA GLY A 153 3.33 1.37 5.64
C GLY A 153 4.28 0.58 4.73
N ASN A 154 3.95 0.49 3.43
CA ASN A 154 4.72 -0.27 2.46
C ASN A 154 5.73 0.60 1.69
N PHE A 155 5.74 1.93 1.88
CA PHE A 155 6.60 2.85 1.12
C PHE A 155 7.84 3.29 1.86
N ARG A 156 8.02 2.93 3.13
CA ARG A 156 9.23 3.26 3.88
C ARG A 156 9.37 2.47 5.18
N ALA A 157 10.58 2.48 5.71
CA ALA A 157 10.83 2.13 7.11
C ALA A 157 10.35 3.28 8.03
N ILE A 158 9.58 2.98 9.07
CA ILE A 158 9.07 3.96 10.05
C ILE A 158 9.73 3.71 11.40
N PRO A 159 10.33 4.70 12.10
CA PRO A 159 10.82 4.47 13.45
C PRO A 159 9.73 3.98 14.40
N GLN A 160 10.04 3.04 15.27
CA GLN A 160 9.11 2.43 16.23
C GLN A 160 8.52 3.46 17.20
N SER A 161 9.31 4.46 17.61
CA SER A 161 8.84 5.59 18.43
C SER A 161 7.80 6.44 17.69
N ASP A 162 7.96 6.59 16.38
CA ASP A 162 6.99 7.28 15.55
C ASP A 162 5.75 6.42 15.37
N TRP A 163 5.92 5.11 15.12
CA TRP A 163 4.83 4.13 15.06
C TRP A 163 3.93 4.22 16.31
N GLN A 164 4.55 4.22 17.49
CA GLN A 164 3.85 4.26 18.79
C GLN A 164 3.21 5.61 19.13
N SER A 165 3.72 6.70 18.55
CA SER A 165 3.18 8.06 18.78
C SER A 165 2.08 8.45 17.79
N LEU A 166 1.82 7.61 16.79
CA LEU A 166 0.70 7.83 15.87
C LEU A 166 -0.59 7.52 16.60
N ASN A 167 -1.46 8.52 16.69
CA ASN A 167 -2.85 8.29 16.97
C ASN A 167 -3.66 8.44 15.67
N THR A 168 -4.88 7.94 15.69
CA THR A 168 -5.87 8.13 14.61
C THR A 168 -6.49 9.53 14.64
N CYS A 169 -6.15 10.36 15.63
CA CYS A 169 -6.70 11.70 15.82
C CYS A 169 -5.86 12.75 15.08
N PHE A 170 -6.53 13.71 14.47
CA PHE A 170 -5.85 14.86 13.93
C PHE A 170 -5.17 15.67 15.04
N SER A 171 -3.86 15.91 14.91
CA SER A 171 -3.13 16.90 15.71
C SER A 171 -2.78 18.12 14.86
N PHE A 172 -3.00 19.33 15.38
CA PHE A 172 -2.63 20.55 14.66
C PHE A 172 -1.54 21.28 15.44
N ASP A 173 -0.30 21.09 14.99
CA ASP A 173 0.88 21.73 15.56
C ASP A 173 1.26 22.99 14.77
N ASN A 174 2.28 23.71 15.26
CA ASN A 174 2.76 24.94 14.64
C ASN A 174 3.29 24.70 13.21
N ASP A 175 3.88 23.54 12.94
CA ASP A 175 4.45 23.22 11.62
C ASP A 175 3.35 22.99 10.58
N ARG A 176 2.28 22.28 10.95
CA ARG A 176 1.07 22.09 10.12
C ARG A 176 0.33 23.40 9.92
N SER A 177 0.23 24.23 10.96
CA SER A 177 -0.35 25.58 10.87
C SER A 177 0.40 26.48 9.90
N GLU A 178 1.74 26.48 9.95
CA GLU A 178 2.55 27.25 9.02
C GLU A 178 2.43 26.71 7.59
N THR A 179 2.43 25.38 7.41
CA THR A 179 2.24 24.75 6.11
C THR A 179 0.89 25.14 5.50
N LEU A 180 -0.20 25.08 6.29
CA LEU A 180 -1.52 25.52 5.85
C LEU A 180 -1.54 27.01 5.48
N SER A 181 -0.89 27.85 6.27
CA SER A 181 -0.77 29.29 6.00
C SER A 181 -0.07 29.57 4.67
N LEU A 182 0.99 28.81 4.35
CA LEU A 182 1.69 28.93 3.06
C LEU A 182 0.80 28.45 1.90
N LEU A 183 0.07 27.35 2.07
CA LEU A 183 -0.87 26.87 1.06
C LEU A 183 -2.03 27.85 0.81
N LEU A 184 -2.56 28.49 1.86
CA LEU A 184 -3.59 29.54 1.75
C LEU A 184 -3.11 30.76 0.95
N LYS A 185 -1.81 31.08 1.02
CA LYS A 185 -1.20 32.17 0.24
C LYS A 185 -1.02 31.81 -1.25
N GLY A 186 -1.20 30.55 -1.64
CA GLY A 186 -1.18 30.10 -3.04
C GLY A 186 0.22 29.75 -3.58
N LYS A 187 0.30 29.51 -4.89
CA LYS A 187 1.42 28.81 -5.55
C LYS A 187 2.78 29.48 -5.36
N ASN A 188 2.79 30.81 -5.25
CA ASN A 188 4.01 31.61 -5.08
C ASN A 188 4.75 31.30 -3.76
N HIS A 189 4.10 30.60 -2.82
CA HIS A 189 4.66 30.22 -1.54
C HIS A 189 5.06 28.74 -1.45
N LEU A 190 4.80 27.94 -2.48
CA LEU A 190 5.15 26.51 -2.50
C LEU A 190 6.66 26.27 -2.39
N LYS A 191 7.48 27.17 -2.95
CA LYS A 191 8.94 27.09 -2.80
C LYS A 191 9.37 27.11 -1.33
N LYS A 192 8.71 27.90 -0.48
CA LYS A 192 9.01 27.93 0.96
C LYS A 192 8.66 26.61 1.64
N ILE A 193 7.57 25.96 1.20
CA ILE A 193 7.23 24.61 1.69
C ILE A 193 8.34 23.63 1.29
N VAL A 194 8.80 23.65 0.03
CA VAL A 194 9.93 22.81 -0.42
C VAL A 194 11.19 23.06 0.41
N GLU A 195 11.57 24.32 0.61
CA GLU A 195 12.74 24.70 1.42
C GLU A 195 12.63 24.18 2.87
N LYS A 196 11.43 24.21 3.47
CA LYS A 196 11.20 23.60 4.79
C LYS A 196 11.37 22.09 4.74
N LEU A 197 10.75 21.41 3.77
CA LEU A 197 10.84 19.96 3.62
C LEU A 197 12.28 19.49 3.39
N GLN A 198 13.14 20.27 2.73
CA GLN A 198 14.54 19.93 2.51
C GLN A 198 15.36 19.85 3.81
N ASN A 199 14.95 20.61 4.84
CA ASN A 199 15.64 20.67 6.12
C ASN A 199 15.05 19.73 7.18
N GLN A 200 14.05 18.94 6.79
CA GLN A 200 13.40 17.96 7.65
C GLN A 200 13.96 16.56 7.36
N ASP A 201 14.33 15.83 8.40
CA ASP A 201 13.44 14.77 8.84
C ASP A 201 12.63 13.95 7.81
N SER A 202 13.03 12.74 7.38
CA SER A 202 12.15 11.90 6.55
C SER A 202 10.76 11.70 7.18
N ASN A 203 10.65 11.55 8.51
CA ASN A 203 9.36 11.41 9.18
C ASN A 203 8.55 12.71 9.18
N SER A 204 9.22 13.82 9.44
CA SER A 204 8.60 15.15 9.42
C SER A 204 8.09 15.51 8.02
N ILE A 205 8.86 15.21 6.96
CA ILE A 205 8.42 15.35 5.56
C ILE A 205 7.14 14.57 5.35
N TYR A 206 7.13 13.30 5.76
CA TYR A 206 6.00 12.41 5.56
C TYR A 206 4.74 12.86 6.31
N ARG A 207 4.85 13.23 7.59
CA ARG A 207 3.74 13.80 8.37
C ARG A 207 3.18 15.06 7.72
N THR A 208 4.06 15.89 7.15
CA THR A 208 3.67 17.10 6.43
C THR A 208 2.95 16.76 5.11
N LEU A 209 3.44 15.77 4.34
CA LEU A 209 2.78 15.31 3.12
C LEU A 209 1.39 14.72 3.39
N GLN A 210 1.26 13.88 4.42
CA GLN A 210 -0.03 13.32 4.85
C GLN A 210 -1.02 14.43 5.19
N PHE A 211 -0.57 15.43 5.95
CA PHE A 211 -1.36 16.62 6.23
C PHE A 211 -1.77 17.33 4.93
N ILE A 212 -0.84 17.53 4.00
CA ILE A 212 -1.08 18.24 2.73
C ILE A 212 -2.13 17.52 1.87
N VAL A 213 -2.01 16.20 1.68
CA VAL A 213 -2.90 15.43 0.78
C VAL A 213 -4.20 14.97 1.43
N GLY A 214 -4.29 15.03 2.76
CA GLY A 214 -5.49 14.71 3.53
C GLY A 214 -6.17 15.96 4.06
N ASP A 215 -5.74 16.41 5.24
CA ASP A 215 -6.42 17.45 6.01
C ASP A 215 -6.39 18.83 5.36
N ALA A 216 -5.26 19.24 4.78
CA ALA A 216 -5.13 20.56 4.18
C ALA A 216 -6.04 20.70 2.96
N VAL A 217 -6.19 19.64 2.14
CA VAL A 217 -7.13 19.66 1.01
C VAL A 217 -8.53 19.99 1.49
N ARG A 218 -8.98 19.46 2.64
CA ARG A 218 -10.29 19.77 3.24
C ARG A 218 -10.42 21.22 3.71
N MET A 219 -9.36 21.76 4.29
CA MET A 219 -9.38 23.08 4.92
C MET A 219 -9.25 24.23 3.91
N LEU A 220 -8.65 23.98 2.75
CA LEU A 220 -8.39 25.01 1.74
C LEU A 220 -9.61 25.26 0.85
N PRO A 221 -9.82 26.51 0.39
CA PRO A 221 -10.82 26.78 -0.64
C PRO A 221 -10.40 26.16 -1.99
N ALA A 222 -11.38 25.93 -2.87
CA ALA A 222 -11.19 25.20 -4.13
C ALA A 222 -10.12 25.84 -5.04
N ASP A 223 -10.10 27.17 -5.14
CA ASP A 223 -9.11 27.91 -5.92
C ASP A 223 -7.68 27.62 -5.44
N LYS A 224 -7.46 27.51 -4.13
CA LYS A 224 -6.14 27.20 -3.55
C LYS A 224 -5.76 25.73 -3.74
N VAL A 225 -6.70 24.80 -3.67
CA VAL A 225 -6.45 23.39 -3.98
C VAL A 225 -5.98 23.23 -5.44
N GLN A 226 -6.65 23.91 -6.37
CA GLN A 226 -6.30 23.90 -7.79
C GLN A 226 -4.97 24.61 -8.07
N GLU A 227 -4.81 25.84 -7.56
CA GLU A 227 -3.62 26.66 -7.77
C GLU A 227 -2.34 25.98 -7.27
N ASN A 228 -2.43 25.28 -6.13
CA ASN A 228 -1.30 24.55 -5.54
C ASN A 228 -1.10 23.15 -6.14
N GLY A 229 -1.99 22.69 -7.04
CA GLY A 229 -1.89 21.37 -7.68
C GLY A 229 -2.14 20.18 -6.73
N LEU A 230 -2.87 20.37 -5.64
CA LEU A 230 -2.98 19.34 -4.58
C LEU A 230 -3.74 18.09 -5.00
N GLY A 231 -4.67 18.18 -5.96
CA GLY A 231 -5.32 16.98 -6.50
C GLY A 231 -4.39 16.11 -7.34
N SER A 232 -3.47 16.72 -8.10
CA SER A 232 -2.43 15.98 -8.79
C SER A 232 -1.51 15.29 -7.80
N LEU A 233 -1.07 16.02 -6.76
CA LEU A 233 -0.24 15.44 -5.71
C LEU A 233 -0.95 14.26 -5.03
N TRP A 234 -2.22 14.41 -4.64
CA TRP A 234 -3.02 13.33 -4.05
C TRP A 234 -3.10 12.11 -4.96
N LEU A 235 -3.53 12.28 -6.21
CA LEU A 235 -3.77 11.15 -7.12
C LEU A 235 -2.47 10.43 -7.49
N LEU A 236 -1.39 11.16 -7.74
CA LEU A 236 -0.09 10.54 -8.04
C LEU A 236 0.53 9.89 -6.80
N TYR A 237 0.26 10.41 -5.60
CA TYR A 237 0.64 9.77 -4.36
C TYR A 237 -0.17 8.49 -4.10
N ARG A 238 -1.49 8.54 -4.35
CA ARG A 238 -2.39 7.38 -4.35
C ARG A 238 -1.93 6.30 -5.33
N TYR A 239 -1.48 6.70 -6.52
CA TYR A 239 -0.92 5.78 -7.51
C TYR A 239 0.24 4.95 -6.95
N VAL A 240 1.19 5.58 -6.25
CA VAL A 240 2.32 4.86 -5.65
C VAL A 240 1.77 3.80 -4.67
N ALA A 241 0.75 4.12 -3.87
CA ALA A 241 0.10 3.13 -3.02
C ALA A 241 -0.54 1.97 -3.75
N ASN A 242 -1.27 2.28 -4.83
CA ASN A 242 -1.94 1.26 -5.62
C ASN A 242 -0.95 0.34 -6.35
N VAL A 243 0.30 0.77 -6.60
CA VAL A 243 1.36 -0.13 -7.12
C VAL A 243 1.60 -1.29 -6.16
N GLU A 244 1.65 -1.02 -4.85
CA GLU A 244 1.87 -2.04 -3.85
C GLU A 244 0.67 -2.98 -3.71
N LEU A 245 -0.53 -2.41 -3.61
CA LEU A 245 -1.77 -3.16 -3.46
C LEU A 245 -1.98 -4.09 -4.65
N LYS A 246 -1.94 -3.56 -5.88
CA LYS A 246 -2.09 -4.35 -7.09
C LYS A 246 -1.07 -5.46 -7.21
N GLN A 247 0.18 -5.18 -6.84
CA GLN A 247 1.22 -6.19 -6.86
C GLN A 247 0.87 -7.32 -5.90
N ALA A 248 0.51 -7.00 -4.66
CA ALA A 248 0.22 -7.98 -3.64
C ALA A 248 -0.95 -8.87 -4.10
N GLU A 249 -2.04 -8.27 -4.57
CA GLU A 249 -3.24 -8.99 -5.00
C GLU A 249 -3.06 -9.82 -6.27
N ALA A 250 -2.25 -9.34 -7.22
CA ALA A 250 -1.92 -10.09 -8.42
C ALA A 250 -1.15 -11.38 -8.11
N TYR A 251 -0.45 -11.44 -6.97
CA TYR A 251 0.35 -12.60 -6.57
C TYR A 251 -0.18 -13.32 -5.33
N LEU A 252 -1.28 -12.86 -4.72
CA LEU A 252 -1.93 -13.51 -3.57
C LEU A 252 -2.36 -14.95 -3.89
N PHE A 253 -2.69 -15.24 -5.15
CA PHE A 253 -3.12 -16.55 -5.63
C PHE A 253 -2.38 -16.97 -6.92
N ASP A 254 -1.10 -16.57 -7.04
CA ASP A 254 -0.29 -16.89 -8.23
C ASP A 254 -0.17 -18.40 -8.43
N SER A 255 -0.28 -18.85 -9.68
CA SER A 255 -0.57 -20.25 -10.00
C SER A 255 0.52 -21.00 -10.79
N PRO A 256 1.81 -21.00 -10.42
CA PRO A 256 2.75 -21.99 -10.93
C PRO A 256 2.79 -23.30 -10.10
N GLU A 257 2.16 -23.35 -8.93
CA GLU A 257 2.25 -24.48 -7.98
C GLU A 257 0.90 -25.19 -7.75
N SER A 258 0.94 -26.46 -7.36
CA SER A 258 -0.23 -27.32 -7.13
C SER A 258 -0.92 -27.05 -5.78
N PHE A 259 -1.17 -25.79 -5.46
CA PHE A 259 -1.91 -25.43 -4.26
C PHE A 259 -3.41 -25.44 -4.52
N GLU A 260 -4.18 -25.97 -3.58
CA GLU A 260 -5.63 -25.76 -3.56
C GLU A 260 -5.93 -24.52 -2.74
N TYR A 261 -6.44 -23.48 -3.41
CA TYR A 261 -6.86 -22.25 -2.76
C TYR A 261 -8.32 -22.29 -2.34
N GLU A 262 -8.65 -21.54 -1.29
CA GLU A 262 -10.02 -21.32 -0.85
C GLU A 262 -10.80 -20.50 -1.90
N PRO A 263 -11.83 -21.06 -2.55
CA PRO A 263 -12.51 -20.39 -3.66
C PRO A 263 -13.10 -19.02 -3.29
N LEU A 264 -13.68 -18.90 -2.10
CA LEU A 264 -14.25 -17.62 -1.67
C LEU A 264 -13.18 -16.55 -1.45
N ALA A 265 -11.98 -16.93 -0.99
CA ALA A 265 -10.86 -16.01 -0.84
C ALA A 265 -10.34 -15.54 -2.20
N MET A 266 -10.26 -16.45 -3.18
CA MET A 266 -9.90 -16.12 -4.57
C MET A 266 -10.91 -15.17 -5.21
N GLU A 267 -12.21 -15.46 -5.08
CA GLU A 267 -13.28 -14.63 -5.63
C GLU A 267 -13.28 -13.23 -4.99
N MET A 268 -13.07 -13.14 -3.68
CA MET A 268 -12.98 -11.88 -2.96
C MET A 268 -11.79 -11.04 -3.43
N ASN A 269 -10.60 -11.64 -3.59
CA ASN A 269 -9.44 -10.95 -4.14
C ASN A 269 -9.65 -10.55 -5.61
N GLN A 270 -10.28 -11.40 -6.42
CA GLN A 270 -10.55 -11.06 -7.81
C GLN A 270 -11.54 -9.90 -7.95
N ALA A 271 -12.55 -9.83 -7.08
CA ALA A 271 -13.47 -8.71 -7.02
C ALA A 271 -12.74 -7.41 -6.65
N HIS A 272 -11.96 -7.41 -5.56
CA HIS A 272 -11.20 -6.24 -5.13
C HIS A 272 -10.17 -5.79 -6.18
N LEU A 273 -9.38 -6.74 -6.71
CA LEU A 273 -8.38 -6.48 -7.75
C LEU A 273 -8.98 -5.81 -8.99
N THR A 274 -10.23 -6.11 -9.33
CA THR A 274 -10.93 -5.52 -10.49
C THR A 274 -11.31 -4.06 -10.23
N ASP A 275 -11.64 -3.72 -8.98
CA ASP A 275 -11.94 -2.34 -8.56
C ASP A 275 -10.66 -1.51 -8.50
N GLU A 276 -9.62 -2.05 -7.85
CA GLU A 276 -8.31 -1.43 -7.77
C GLU A 276 -7.63 -1.29 -9.14
N ALA A 277 -7.98 -2.15 -10.10
CA ALA A 277 -7.58 -2.02 -11.50
C ALA A 277 -7.88 -0.62 -12.04
N ARG A 278 -9.10 -0.15 -11.77
CA ARG A 278 -9.64 1.14 -12.20
C ARG A 278 -9.04 2.28 -11.39
N HIS A 279 -9.03 2.15 -10.06
CA HIS A 279 -8.52 3.17 -9.14
C HIS A 279 -7.06 3.54 -9.43
N TYR A 280 -6.24 2.55 -9.73
CA TYR A 280 -4.85 2.74 -10.16
C TYR A 280 -4.74 3.54 -11.47
N THR A 281 -5.62 3.24 -12.44
CA THR A 281 -5.64 3.91 -13.75
C THR A 281 -6.08 5.36 -13.58
N THR A 282 -7.16 5.59 -12.82
CA THR A 282 -7.61 6.92 -12.43
C THR A 282 -6.47 7.70 -11.76
N SER A 283 -5.85 7.12 -10.73
CA SER A 283 -4.78 7.76 -9.95
C SER A 283 -3.62 8.24 -10.83
N PHE A 284 -3.19 7.42 -11.78
CA PHE A 284 -2.10 7.82 -12.68
C PHE A 284 -2.54 8.82 -13.74
N ASP A 285 -3.52 8.47 -14.58
CA ASP A 285 -3.82 9.21 -15.79
C ASP A 285 -4.42 10.58 -15.45
N LEU A 286 -5.35 10.62 -14.49
CA LEU A 286 -5.94 11.86 -13.99
C LEU A 286 -4.91 12.69 -13.23
N GLY A 287 -4.10 12.06 -12.38
CA GLY A 287 -3.03 12.72 -11.63
C GLY A 287 -2.02 13.40 -12.55
N MET A 288 -1.62 12.73 -13.63
CA MET A 288 -0.71 13.27 -14.65
C MET A 288 -1.34 14.37 -15.49
N GLU A 289 -2.63 14.28 -15.81
CA GLU A 289 -3.31 15.35 -16.53
C GLU A 289 -3.42 16.63 -15.68
N LEU A 290 -3.79 16.49 -14.41
CA LEU A 290 -3.81 17.61 -13.47
C LEU A 290 -2.41 18.20 -13.29
N TYR A 291 -1.36 17.36 -13.22
CA TYR A 291 0.03 17.81 -13.15
C TYR A 291 0.39 18.71 -14.34
N ARG A 292 0.09 18.28 -15.57
CA ARG A 292 0.41 19.04 -16.79
C ARG A 292 -0.32 20.39 -16.87
N LYS A 293 -1.51 20.49 -16.28
CA LYS A 293 -2.30 21.74 -16.22
C LYS A 293 -1.94 22.63 -15.03
N ALA A 294 -1.19 22.10 -14.05
CA ALA A 294 -0.79 22.85 -12.88
C ALA A 294 0.21 23.97 -13.24
N PRO A 295 0.24 25.09 -12.50
CA PRO A 295 1.25 26.12 -12.69
C PRO A 295 2.68 25.60 -12.47
N PRO A 296 3.72 26.24 -13.04
CA PRO A 296 5.11 25.79 -12.90
C PRO A 296 5.58 25.62 -11.45
N GLU A 297 5.14 26.50 -10.54
CA GLU A 297 5.48 26.42 -9.11
C GLU A 297 4.87 25.16 -8.47
N ALA A 298 3.65 24.81 -8.85
CA ALA A 298 2.97 23.61 -8.39
C ALA A 298 3.61 22.35 -8.99
N GLN A 299 3.98 22.36 -10.28
CA GLN A 299 4.70 21.25 -10.90
C GLN A 299 6.02 20.96 -10.19
N PHE A 300 6.81 22.00 -9.89
CA PHE A 300 8.05 21.86 -9.12
C PHE A 300 7.81 21.26 -7.74
N PHE A 301 6.79 21.75 -7.02
CA PHE A 301 6.40 21.24 -5.71
C PHE A 301 5.97 19.76 -5.76
N ILE A 302 5.13 19.38 -6.73
CA ILE A 302 4.67 18.00 -6.93
C ILE A 302 5.85 17.07 -7.21
N ARG A 303 6.73 17.44 -8.15
CA ARG A 303 7.94 16.66 -8.47
C ARG A 303 8.82 16.45 -7.25
N TYR A 304 9.07 17.51 -6.48
CA TYR A 304 9.88 17.41 -5.26
C TYR A 304 9.27 16.43 -4.25
N CYS A 305 7.96 16.55 -3.99
CA CYS A 305 7.27 15.67 -3.04
C CYS A 305 7.29 14.21 -3.51
N LEU A 306 6.93 13.96 -4.78
CA LEU A 306 6.90 12.61 -5.34
C LEU A 306 8.29 12.00 -5.47
N GLN A 307 9.34 12.80 -5.71
CA GLN A 307 10.72 12.31 -5.64
C GLN A 307 11.03 11.73 -4.26
N LYS A 308 10.65 12.42 -3.17
CA LYS A 308 10.89 11.91 -1.81
C LYS A 308 10.10 10.63 -1.54
N VAL A 309 8.86 10.56 -1.98
CA VAL A 309 8.02 9.36 -1.86
C VAL A 309 8.63 8.18 -2.63
N VAL A 310 9.07 8.39 -3.86
CA VAL A 310 9.68 7.35 -4.69
C VAL A 310 11.04 6.89 -4.15
N GLU A 311 11.86 7.82 -3.68
CA GLU A 311 13.14 7.47 -3.03
C GLU A 311 12.92 6.55 -1.83
N ASP A 312 12.00 6.93 -0.93
CA ASP A 312 11.71 6.12 0.26
C ASP A 312 11.06 4.78 -0.15
N TYR A 313 10.20 4.76 -1.17
CA TYR A 313 9.60 3.53 -1.71
C TYR A 313 10.67 2.55 -2.18
N ILE A 314 11.62 3.01 -3.00
CA ILE A 314 12.70 2.15 -3.50
C ILE A 314 13.52 1.61 -2.33
N GLN A 315 13.79 2.44 -1.32
CA GLN A 315 14.55 2.02 -0.15
C GLN A 315 13.86 0.90 0.66
N ALA A 316 12.53 0.93 0.77
CA ALA A 316 11.80 -0.11 1.50
C ALA A 316 11.43 -1.34 0.64
N ALA A 317 10.98 -1.14 -0.59
CA ALA A 317 10.48 -2.20 -1.45
C ALA A 317 11.57 -3.18 -1.89
N PHE A 318 12.79 -2.69 -2.12
CA PHE A 318 13.94 -3.47 -2.62
C PHE A 318 14.92 -3.85 -1.50
N ALA A 319 14.45 -3.90 -0.25
CA ALA A 319 15.13 -4.53 0.86
C ALA A 319 14.64 -5.98 1.02
N THR A 320 15.55 -6.91 1.24
CA THR A 320 15.18 -8.31 1.49
C THR A 320 14.49 -8.44 2.84
N TYR A 321 13.71 -9.50 3.03
CA TYR A 321 13.01 -9.73 4.31
C TYR A 321 13.96 -9.73 5.52
N LEU A 322 15.13 -10.36 5.41
CA LEU A 322 16.12 -10.40 6.50
C LEU A 322 16.75 -9.02 6.78
N GLU A 323 16.97 -8.19 5.76
CA GLU A 323 17.40 -6.79 5.95
C GLU A 323 16.34 -5.97 6.69
N LYS A 324 15.06 -6.15 6.35
CA LYS A 324 13.94 -5.49 7.03
C LYS A 324 13.81 -5.93 8.49
N LEU A 325 14.05 -7.21 8.80
CA LEU A 325 14.08 -7.70 10.18
C LEU A 325 15.19 -7.06 11.02
N ASP A 326 16.41 -6.96 10.48
CA ASP A 326 17.53 -6.34 11.20
C ASP A 326 17.26 -4.86 11.49
N LYS A 327 16.72 -4.15 10.50
CA LYS A 327 16.27 -2.77 10.69
C LYS A 327 15.15 -2.69 11.72
N SER A 328 14.29 -3.70 11.81
CA SER A 328 13.21 -3.69 12.80
C SER A 328 13.74 -3.71 14.24
N GLN A 329 14.84 -4.41 14.51
CA GLN A 329 15.52 -4.37 15.81
C GLN A 329 16.23 -3.05 16.09
N GLN A 330 16.65 -2.32 15.05
CA GLN A 330 17.18 -0.96 15.17
C GLN A 330 16.07 0.06 15.49
N GLY A 331 14.84 -0.40 15.75
CA GLY A 331 13.70 0.44 16.05
C GLY A 331 13.04 1.00 14.80
N PHE A 332 13.03 0.26 13.68
CA PHE A 332 12.21 0.58 12.52
C PHE A 332 11.03 -0.40 12.39
N VAL A 333 10.04 -0.05 11.58
CA VAL A 333 8.86 -0.85 11.29
C VAL A 333 8.69 -0.87 9.79
N PHE A 334 8.61 -2.08 9.24
CA PHE A 334 8.20 -2.34 7.86
C PHE A 334 6.84 -3.03 7.92
N THR A 335 5.90 -2.55 7.11
CA THR A 335 4.51 -3.01 7.24
C THR A 335 4.30 -4.43 6.75
N ASP A 336 4.97 -4.80 5.68
CA ASP A 336 4.97 -6.18 5.18
C ASP A 336 5.49 -7.15 6.26
N VAL A 337 6.62 -6.84 6.91
CA VAL A 337 7.15 -7.64 8.04
C VAL A 337 6.15 -7.67 9.19
N ARG A 338 5.54 -6.53 9.55
CA ARG A 338 4.54 -6.45 10.62
C ARG A 338 3.31 -7.30 10.33
N ILE A 339 2.78 -7.26 9.11
CA ILE A 339 1.63 -8.07 8.66
C ILE A 339 1.95 -9.55 8.80
N GLY A 340 3.12 -9.99 8.30
CA GLY A 340 3.57 -11.39 8.42
C GLY A 340 3.74 -11.84 9.88
N LEU A 341 4.35 -11.01 10.72
CA LEU A 341 4.52 -11.31 12.15
C LEU A 341 3.19 -11.33 12.92
N ASN A 342 2.26 -10.43 12.59
CA ASN A 342 0.92 -10.42 13.19
C ASN A 342 0.11 -11.65 12.76
N ALA A 343 0.22 -12.06 11.50
CA ALA A 343 -0.39 -13.29 11.01
C ALA A 343 0.13 -14.51 11.80
N LEU A 344 1.46 -14.61 11.99
CA LEU A 344 2.05 -15.67 12.80
C LEU A 344 1.57 -15.62 14.27
N ARG A 345 1.52 -14.43 14.87
CA ARG A 345 0.97 -14.24 16.23
C ARG A 345 -0.45 -14.78 16.34
N MET A 346 -1.34 -14.38 15.44
CA MET A 346 -2.74 -14.84 15.45
C MET A 346 -2.82 -16.36 15.24
N THR A 347 -2.05 -16.89 14.30
CA THR A 347 -1.99 -18.33 14.01
C THR A 347 -1.62 -19.14 15.24
N LEU A 348 -0.62 -18.69 16.01
CA LEU A 348 -0.17 -19.39 17.21
C LEU A 348 -1.20 -19.38 18.35
N HIS A 349 -2.24 -18.55 18.31
CA HIS A 349 -3.33 -18.66 19.29
C HIS A 349 -4.31 -19.79 18.96
N HIS A 350 -4.31 -20.29 17.73
CA HIS A 350 -5.26 -21.31 17.29
C HIS A 350 -5.00 -22.65 17.99
N PRO A 351 -6.05 -23.38 18.46
CA PRO A 351 -5.89 -24.65 19.18
C PRO A 351 -5.07 -25.73 18.43
N GLU A 352 -5.18 -25.78 17.10
CA GLU A 352 -4.42 -26.67 16.21
C GLU A 352 -2.89 -26.48 16.29
N LEU A 353 -2.42 -25.35 16.81
CA LEU A 353 -1.00 -25.05 17.00
C LEU A 353 -0.58 -25.11 18.48
N SER A 354 -1.37 -25.76 19.33
CA SER A 354 -1.05 -25.92 20.76
C SER A 354 0.27 -26.65 21.02
N ASP A 355 0.69 -27.55 20.14
CA ASP A 355 2.00 -28.24 20.17
C ASP A 355 3.13 -27.44 19.52
N LYS A 356 2.80 -26.35 18.82
CA LYS A 356 3.75 -25.49 18.10
C LYS A 356 4.09 -24.20 18.85
N GLN A 357 3.62 -24.01 20.09
CA GLN A 357 3.83 -22.76 20.83
C GLN A 357 5.32 -22.39 20.91
N VAL A 358 5.65 -21.15 20.55
CA VAL A 358 7.01 -20.63 20.55
C VAL A 358 7.02 -19.15 20.92
N ASN A 359 8.08 -18.72 21.58
CA ASN A 359 8.33 -17.30 21.75
C ASN A 359 8.74 -16.69 20.40
N ILE A 360 7.88 -15.86 19.84
CA ILE A 360 8.10 -15.24 18.51
C ILE A 360 9.37 -14.40 18.49
N ASN A 361 9.75 -13.77 19.60
CA ASN A 361 10.99 -13.00 19.65
C ASN A 361 12.20 -13.93 19.51
N GLU A 362 12.19 -15.10 20.17
CA GLU A 362 13.26 -16.11 20.01
C GLU A 362 13.31 -16.65 18.59
N LEU A 363 12.14 -16.89 17.98
CA LEU A 363 12.04 -17.32 16.58
C LEU A 363 12.62 -16.26 15.62
N ILE A 364 12.29 -14.98 15.81
CA ILE A 364 12.88 -13.88 15.02
C ILE A 364 14.40 -13.86 15.18
N HIS A 365 14.92 -13.98 16.40
CA HIS A 365 16.38 -14.03 16.62
C HIS A 365 17.02 -15.23 15.91
N SER A 366 16.34 -16.38 15.85
CA SER A 366 16.84 -17.55 15.13
C SER A 366 17.00 -17.28 13.63
N TRP A 367 16.08 -16.51 13.02
CA TRP A 367 16.12 -16.19 11.59
C TRP A 367 17.29 -15.29 11.21
N GLN A 368 17.79 -14.48 12.14
CA GLN A 368 18.92 -13.60 11.91
C GLN A 368 20.25 -14.36 11.84
N ASN A 369 20.31 -15.51 12.51
CA ASN A 369 21.45 -16.41 12.48
C ASN A 369 21.44 -17.33 11.25
N ILE A 370 20.44 -17.21 10.37
CA ILE A 370 20.47 -17.85 9.06
C ILE A 370 21.67 -17.26 8.28
N SER A 371 22.38 -18.14 7.57
CA SER A 371 23.60 -17.83 6.78
C SER A 371 23.52 -16.50 6.02
N GLN A 372 24.65 -15.78 5.93
CA GLN A 372 24.78 -14.56 5.11
C GLN A 372 24.32 -14.74 3.67
N TYR A 373 24.41 -15.96 3.14
CA TYR A 373 23.88 -16.33 1.84
C TYR A 373 22.38 -16.03 1.72
N TRP A 374 21.56 -16.49 2.67
CA TRP A 374 20.11 -16.31 2.63
C TRP A 374 19.66 -14.85 2.79
N ARG A 375 20.51 -13.98 3.34
CA ARG A 375 20.24 -12.54 3.45
C ARG A 375 20.17 -11.85 2.09
N LYS A 376 20.78 -12.46 1.09
CA LYS A 376 20.84 -11.97 -0.29
C LYS A 376 19.96 -12.79 -1.24
N VAL A 377 19.24 -13.79 -0.76
CA VAL A 377 18.45 -14.66 -1.64
C VAL A 377 16.99 -14.23 -1.59
N ILE A 378 16.41 -14.02 -2.77
CA ILE A 378 14.97 -13.78 -2.92
C ILE A 378 14.30 -14.89 -3.74
N GLY A 379 13.06 -15.21 -3.39
CA GLY A 379 12.24 -16.23 -4.04
C GLY A 379 11.60 -15.76 -5.35
N THR A 380 10.77 -16.60 -5.97
CA THR A 380 10.18 -16.28 -7.28
C THR A 380 9.07 -15.24 -7.15
N ILE A 381 8.21 -15.33 -6.13
CA ILE A 381 7.17 -14.31 -5.89
C ILE A 381 7.79 -12.95 -5.57
N GLU A 382 8.88 -12.90 -4.79
CA GLU A 382 9.58 -11.66 -4.49
C GLU A 382 10.23 -11.04 -5.75
N GLN A 383 10.80 -11.86 -6.65
CA GLN A 383 11.28 -11.36 -7.95
C GLN A 383 10.15 -10.81 -8.83
N LYS A 384 9.01 -11.50 -8.93
CA LYS A 384 7.82 -11.01 -9.65
C LYS A 384 7.35 -9.68 -9.08
N THR A 385 7.30 -9.60 -7.76
CA THR A 385 6.95 -8.42 -6.98
C THR A 385 7.88 -7.26 -7.31
N TRP A 386 9.19 -7.44 -7.19
CA TRP A 386 10.18 -6.39 -7.45
C TRP A 386 10.15 -5.91 -8.91
N ARG A 387 9.98 -6.83 -9.87
CA ARG A 387 9.84 -6.50 -11.29
C ARG A 387 8.58 -5.68 -11.58
N TYR A 388 7.44 -6.06 -11.02
CA TYR A 388 6.20 -5.28 -11.18
C TYR A 388 6.38 -3.87 -10.63
N LYS A 389 6.88 -3.76 -9.39
CA LYS A 389 7.12 -2.50 -8.69
C LYS A 389 8.08 -1.61 -9.46
N SER A 390 9.19 -2.16 -9.95
CA SER A 390 10.18 -1.40 -10.71
C SER A 390 9.57 -0.80 -11.97
N GLN A 391 8.80 -1.58 -12.74
CA GLN A 391 8.15 -1.12 -13.97
C GLN A 391 7.16 0.03 -13.71
N GLN A 392 6.28 -0.13 -12.71
CA GLN A 392 5.24 0.89 -12.45
C GLN A 392 5.81 2.18 -11.86
N ILE A 393 6.84 2.09 -11.03
CA ILE A 393 7.53 3.27 -10.48
C ILE A 393 8.41 3.93 -11.53
N HIS A 394 9.06 3.16 -12.40
CA HIS A 394 9.86 3.71 -13.50
C HIS A 394 9.00 4.57 -14.45
N ARG A 395 7.77 4.14 -14.74
CA ARG A 395 6.80 4.93 -15.51
C ARG A 395 6.56 6.32 -14.88
N LEU A 396 6.38 6.38 -13.55
CA LEU A 396 6.17 7.65 -12.85
C LEU A 396 7.43 8.52 -12.87
N ILE A 397 8.61 7.92 -12.62
CA ILE A 397 9.91 8.61 -12.66
C ILE A 397 10.12 9.28 -14.02
N GLN A 398 9.85 8.55 -15.12
CA GLN A 398 10.00 9.10 -16.47
C GLN A 398 9.01 10.23 -16.75
N GLN A 399 7.73 10.06 -16.40
CA GLN A 399 6.69 11.05 -16.70
C GLN A 399 6.84 12.36 -15.92
N LEU A 400 7.44 12.31 -14.73
CA LEU A 400 7.69 13.48 -13.89
C LEU A 400 9.15 13.97 -13.93
N GLU A 401 10.01 13.29 -14.69
CA GLU A 401 11.44 13.57 -14.76
C GLU A 401 12.07 13.67 -13.36
N LEU A 402 11.81 12.68 -12.50
CA LEU A 402 12.30 12.70 -11.11
C LEU A 402 13.81 12.44 -11.07
N ASP A 403 14.55 13.33 -10.40
CA ASP A 403 16.01 13.21 -10.26
C ASP A 403 16.38 12.51 -8.95
N LEU A 404 16.32 11.18 -8.96
CA LEU A 404 16.53 10.37 -7.76
C LEU A 404 17.96 10.49 -7.22
N ASN A 405 18.08 10.64 -5.89
CA ASN A 405 19.39 10.63 -5.23
C ASN A 405 19.97 9.20 -5.15
N LYS A 406 20.70 8.81 -6.20
CA LYS A 406 21.33 7.48 -6.32
C LYS A 406 22.27 7.15 -5.15
N ASN A 407 22.99 8.15 -4.63
CA ASN A 407 23.91 7.98 -3.50
C ASN A 407 23.15 7.65 -2.20
N LYS A 408 21.99 8.28 -1.96
CA LYS A 408 21.12 7.97 -0.81
C LYS A 408 20.57 6.54 -0.92
N LEU A 409 20.19 6.13 -2.12
CA LEU A 409 19.53 4.84 -2.34
C LEU A 409 20.50 3.65 -2.34
N GLY A 410 21.77 3.86 -2.69
CA GLY A 410 22.82 2.83 -2.64
C GLY A 410 22.42 1.55 -3.38
N ASN A 411 22.62 0.40 -2.72
CA ASN A 411 22.36 -0.91 -3.30
C ASN A 411 20.88 -1.12 -3.68
N HIS A 412 19.94 -0.47 -2.99
CA HIS A 412 18.51 -0.57 -3.32
C HIS A 412 18.21 0.04 -4.69
N TYR A 413 18.94 1.09 -5.09
CA TYR A 413 18.83 1.63 -6.45
C TYR A 413 19.33 0.63 -7.49
N GLN A 414 20.45 -0.05 -7.22
CA GLN A 414 20.97 -1.07 -8.12
C GLN A 414 19.97 -2.21 -8.29
N ARG A 415 19.42 -2.77 -7.20
CA ARG A 415 18.39 -3.81 -7.25
C ARG A 415 17.15 -3.37 -8.03
N TYR A 416 16.71 -2.13 -7.85
CA TYR A 416 15.63 -1.54 -8.64
C TYR A 416 15.94 -1.51 -10.14
N GLN A 417 17.16 -1.12 -10.53
CA GLN A 417 17.60 -1.13 -11.93
C GLN A 417 17.72 -2.55 -12.49
N ASP A 418 18.32 -3.48 -11.74
CA ASP A 418 18.47 -4.88 -12.15
C ASP A 418 17.09 -5.51 -12.44
N CYS A 419 16.07 -5.18 -11.63
CA CYS A 419 14.71 -5.65 -11.83
C CYS A 419 14.04 -5.09 -13.11
N LEU A 420 14.45 -3.91 -13.60
CA LEU A 420 13.96 -3.38 -14.88
C LEU A 420 14.57 -4.13 -16.08
N GLU A 421 15.81 -4.58 -15.94
CA GLU A 421 16.59 -5.25 -16.98
C GLU A 421 16.35 -6.77 -17.01
N THR A 422 15.73 -7.33 -15.96
CA THR A 422 15.51 -8.78 -15.84
C THR A 422 14.40 -9.27 -16.78
N GLU A 423 14.78 -10.10 -17.75
CA GLU A 423 13.84 -10.75 -18.68
C GLU A 423 13.28 -12.08 -18.13
N GLU A 424 14.13 -12.90 -17.48
CA GLU A 424 13.81 -14.25 -16.98
C GLU A 424 13.80 -14.35 -15.45
N LEU A 425 12.80 -15.05 -14.90
CA LEU A 425 12.69 -15.33 -13.45
C LEU A 425 13.40 -16.65 -13.12
N LYS A 426 14.13 -16.68 -12.00
CA LYS A 426 14.77 -17.91 -11.49
C LYS A 426 14.11 -18.32 -10.18
N ARG A 427 14.22 -19.61 -9.83
CA ARG A 427 13.70 -20.11 -8.55
C ARG A 427 14.22 -19.31 -7.35
N PHE A 428 15.52 -19.02 -7.38
CA PHE A 428 16.22 -18.18 -6.42
C PHE A 428 17.26 -17.32 -7.14
N ILE A 429 17.42 -16.07 -6.70
CA ILE A 429 18.53 -15.22 -7.12
C ILE A 429 19.23 -14.61 -5.92
N GLU A 430 20.56 -14.49 -6.01
CA GLU A 430 21.34 -13.68 -5.09
C GLU A 430 21.29 -12.21 -5.55
N VAL A 431 21.02 -11.29 -4.64
CA VAL A 431 20.98 -9.84 -4.86
C VAL A 431 22.08 -9.15 -4.07
N ALA A 432 22.73 -8.15 -4.68
CA ALA A 432 23.89 -7.45 -4.12
C ALA A 432 23.55 -6.50 -2.97
#